data_AF-A0A943YCR5-F1
#
_entry.id   AF-A0A943YCR5-F1
#
_cell.length_a   1.000
_cell.length_b   1.000
_cell.length_c   1.000
_cell.angle_alpha   90.00
_cell.angle_beta   90.00
_cell.angle_gamma   90.00
#
_symmetry.space_group_name_H-M   'P 1'
#
loop_
_entity.id
_entity.type
_entity.pdbx_description
1 polymer ?
#
loop_
_entity_poly.entity_id
_entity_poly.type
_entity_poly.pdbx_seq_one_letter_code
_entity_poly.pdbx_strand_id
1 'polypeptide(L)'
;MFTHFFSRSFFRRRPRHSQKAPPPPEPHDPLKHQVFVLDTHWRDGLEDILFGDPIPNLYPIEHYVAVPLPESAPRIPLQHYQGFVGCARGDTLCCVVLVGSNVVPVRLCCAYEEVPGGSDCTSEGSVGTLHRDALAQLLLQVGARMDSIFGESDYVMPLWERMQQMAEETEKPTSSVPLLHMIQPSLRDAYDPRLCVLSERPVQPLLYLPPEEDLSGLYEAPLPDLPVSLPRPQDPLELDRPVESRGYARLATVEDEGQLLVAAAAMFTEEVGFDPIARYGDGYRARLHGLIRAKRCAIVTDASGRVIFKADAGIASLDTAQVQGVWMHPDYRGLGLAKPFFAAASQVLQRRYRHLSLYVNDYNTAAMALYSGTGWVPIGRFSTIIFEN
;
A
#
# COMPACT_ATOMS: atom_id res chain seq x y z
N MET A 1 23.33 15.20 -10.43
CA MET A 1 23.72 16.20 -11.46
C MET A 1 23.25 15.67 -12.81
N PHE A 2 22.06 16.07 -13.26
CA PHE A 2 21.69 16.01 -14.68
C PHE A 2 20.88 17.28 -15.01
N THR A 3 21.43 18.00 -15.97
CA THR A 3 21.10 19.33 -16.47
C THR A 3 20.02 19.25 -17.56
N HIS A 4 19.07 20.20 -17.54
CA HIS A 4 18.15 20.50 -18.65
C HIS A 4 18.87 20.79 -19.96
N PHE A 5 18.33 20.34 -21.11
CA PHE A 5 18.31 21.07 -22.39
C PHE A 5 17.24 20.49 -23.35
N PHE A 6 16.18 21.27 -23.65
CA PHE A 6 15.29 21.05 -24.80
C PHE A 6 15.65 22.03 -25.92
N SER A 7 15.67 21.54 -27.17
CA SER A 7 15.64 22.37 -28.38
C SER A 7 14.49 21.92 -29.28
N ARG A 8 13.77 22.91 -29.86
CA ARG A 8 12.51 22.76 -30.59
C ARG A 8 12.70 22.53 -32.10
N SER A 9 11.81 21.68 -32.63
CA SER A 9 11.11 21.73 -33.95
C SER A 9 11.88 21.39 -35.25
N PHE A 10 11.27 20.57 -36.12
CA PHE A 10 10.59 21.04 -37.36
C PHE A 10 9.80 19.91 -38.08
N PHE A 11 8.57 20.25 -38.48
CA PHE A 11 7.65 19.43 -39.27
C PHE A 11 8.19 19.07 -40.68
N ARG A 12 7.91 17.85 -41.14
CA ARG A 12 7.87 17.50 -42.58
C ARG A 12 6.64 16.65 -42.92
N ARG A 13 5.79 17.18 -43.80
CA ARG A 13 4.63 16.50 -44.41
C ARG A 13 5.07 15.43 -45.42
N ARG A 14 4.38 14.29 -45.48
CA ARG A 14 4.40 13.32 -46.59
C ARG A 14 3.02 13.25 -47.28
N PRO A 15 2.96 12.78 -48.55
CA PRO A 15 1.84 13.03 -49.46
C PRO A 15 0.68 12.02 -49.31
N ARG A 16 -0.50 12.48 -49.73
CA ARG A 16 -1.80 11.78 -49.67
C ARG A 16 -1.86 10.55 -50.59
N HIS A 17 -2.22 9.40 -50.03
CA HIS A 17 -2.85 8.31 -50.77
C HIS A 17 -4.37 8.37 -50.59
N SER A 18 -5.09 8.14 -51.68
CA SER A 18 -6.56 8.13 -51.79
C SER A 18 -7.18 7.02 -50.94
N GLN A 19 -7.92 7.39 -49.90
CA GLN A 19 -8.72 6.46 -49.08
C GLN A 19 -10.18 6.45 -49.53
N LYS A 20 -10.74 5.24 -49.66
CA LYS A 20 -12.19 4.98 -49.69
C LYS A 20 -12.85 5.65 -48.48
N ALA A 21 -14.08 6.13 -48.68
CA ALA A 21 -14.86 6.77 -47.62
C ALA A 21 -14.93 5.85 -46.38
N PRO A 22 -14.58 6.37 -45.18
CA PRO A 22 -14.65 5.58 -43.96
C PRO A 22 -16.11 5.23 -43.66
N PRO A 23 -16.38 4.08 -43.02
CA PRO A 23 -17.70 3.79 -42.48
C PRO A 23 -18.14 4.92 -41.53
N PRO A 24 -19.45 5.15 -41.37
CA PRO A 24 -19.95 6.13 -40.40
C PRO A 24 -19.32 5.82 -39.04
N PRO A 25 -18.80 6.84 -38.32
CA PRO A 25 -18.20 6.61 -37.02
C PRO A 25 -19.25 5.96 -36.13
N GLU A 26 -18.90 4.83 -35.50
CA GLU A 26 -19.64 4.34 -34.34
C GLU A 26 -19.79 5.53 -33.37
N PRO A 27 -20.94 5.68 -32.68
CA PRO A 27 -21.04 6.67 -31.62
C PRO A 27 -19.85 6.45 -30.68
N HIS A 28 -18.96 7.45 -30.61
CA HIS A 28 -17.82 7.41 -29.71
C HIS A 28 -18.36 7.09 -28.33
N ASP A 29 -18.09 5.89 -27.84
CA ASP A 29 -18.27 5.55 -26.43
C ASP A 29 -17.03 6.10 -25.73
N PRO A 30 -17.09 7.29 -25.11
CA PRO A 30 -15.93 7.89 -24.47
C PRO A 30 -15.35 7.02 -23.35
N LEU A 31 -16.09 6.02 -22.86
CA LEU A 31 -15.68 5.11 -21.79
C LEU A 31 -14.84 3.93 -22.31
N LYS A 32 -15.07 3.48 -23.55
CA LYS A 32 -14.43 2.28 -24.13
C LYS A 32 -12.91 2.42 -24.38
N HIS A 33 -12.39 3.65 -24.29
CA HIS A 33 -10.98 3.99 -24.52
C HIS A 33 -10.28 4.60 -23.30
N GLN A 34 -10.93 4.66 -22.13
CA GLN A 34 -10.36 5.35 -20.96
C GLN A 34 -9.46 4.47 -20.11
N VAL A 35 -9.77 3.17 -19.96
CA VAL A 35 -9.03 2.27 -19.07
C VAL A 35 -8.18 1.31 -19.89
N PHE A 36 -6.88 1.27 -19.62
CA PHE A 36 -5.95 0.37 -20.30
C PHE A 36 -4.88 -0.16 -19.35
N VAL A 37 -4.36 -1.33 -19.68
CA VAL A 37 -3.19 -1.90 -19.03
C VAL A 37 -1.97 -1.12 -19.48
N LEU A 38 -1.15 -0.70 -18.53
CA LEU A 38 0.09 0.00 -18.85
C LEU A 38 1.09 -0.98 -19.46
N ASP A 39 1.83 -0.49 -20.45
CA ASP A 39 2.97 -1.16 -21.07
C ASP A 39 4.19 -0.23 -21.06
N THR A 40 5.29 -0.64 -21.67
CA THR A 40 6.54 0.14 -21.66
C THR A 40 6.41 1.55 -22.24
N HIS A 41 5.37 1.86 -23.03
CA HIS A 41 5.10 3.23 -23.49
C HIS A 41 4.83 4.19 -22.33
N TRP A 42 4.23 3.70 -21.25
CA TRP A 42 3.84 4.49 -20.08
C TRP A 42 4.88 4.48 -18.95
N ARG A 43 6.06 3.90 -19.18
CA ARG A 43 7.11 3.75 -18.18
C ARG A 43 7.45 5.06 -17.50
N ASP A 44 7.87 6.06 -18.26
CA ASP A 44 8.38 7.32 -17.70
C ASP A 44 7.29 8.02 -16.88
N GLY A 45 6.06 8.07 -17.39
CA GLY A 45 4.93 8.63 -16.67
C GLY A 45 4.56 7.85 -15.41
N LEU A 46 4.67 6.52 -15.42
CA LEU A 46 4.44 5.71 -14.22
C LEU A 46 5.54 5.92 -13.18
N GLU A 47 6.81 5.97 -13.60
CA GLU A 47 7.94 6.22 -12.72
C GLU A 47 7.85 7.62 -12.09
N ASP A 48 7.49 8.64 -12.86
CA ASP A 48 7.25 9.99 -12.33
C ASP A 48 6.15 9.99 -11.25
N ILE A 49 5.09 9.21 -11.42
CA ILE A 49 4.01 9.09 -10.42
C ILE A 49 4.49 8.33 -9.19
N LEU A 50 5.08 7.15 -9.37
CA LEU A 50 5.46 6.26 -8.26
C LEU A 50 6.56 6.89 -7.40
N PHE A 51 7.58 7.46 -8.03
CA PHE A 51 8.75 7.99 -7.34
C PHE A 51 8.64 9.48 -7.00
N GLY A 52 7.57 10.16 -7.44
CA GLY A 52 7.26 11.53 -7.04
C GLY A 52 6.94 11.67 -5.56
N ASP A 53 6.28 10.66 -4.97
CA ASP A 53 6.06 10.54 -3.53
C ASP A 53 6.22 9.09 -3.06
N PRO A 54 7.45 8.66 -2.69
CA PRO A 54 7.76 7.25 -2.50
C PRO A 54 7.22 6.64 -1.20
N ILE A 55 6.92 7.46 -0.20
CA ILE A 55 6.43 6.98 1.09
C ILE A 55 5.02 6.37 0.96
N PRO A 56 4.01 7.11 0.45
CA PRO A 56 2.70 6.53 0.21
C PRO A 56 2.71 5.46 -0.90
N ASN A 57 3.62 5.57 -1.88
CA ASN A 57 3.71 4.66 -3.03
C ASN A 57 4.66 3.47 -2.83
N LEU A 58 5.10 3.18 -1.62
CA LEU A 58 6.14 2.19 -1.40
C LEU A 58 5.74 0.77 -1.85
N TYR A 59 4.50 0.35 -1.60
CA TYR A 59 3.99 -0.94 -2.05
C TYR A 59 3.96 -1.03 -3.60
N PRO A 60 3.33 -0.10 -4.34
CA PRO A 60 3.31 -0.18 -5.79
C PRO A 60 4.72 -0.03 -6.39
N ILE A 61 5.64 0.73 -5.77
CA ILE A 61 7.05 0.74 -6.17
C ILE A 61 7.68 -0.66 -6.08
N GLU A 62 7.56 -1.34 -4.92
CA GLU A 62 8.17 -2.67 -4.74
C GLU A 62 7.57 -3.68 -5.74
N HIS A 63 6.27 -3.58 -6.02
CA HIS A 63 5.62 -4.37 -7.07
C HIS A 63 6.20 -4.07 -8.45
N TYR A 64 6.30 -2.80 -8.84
CA TYR A 64 6.82 -2.38 -10.15
C TYR A 64 8.26 -2.85 -10.39
N VAL A 65 9.10 -2.80 -9.35
CA VAL A 65 10.49 -3.27 -9.42
C VAL A 65 10.57 -4.79 -9.59
N ALA A 66 9.69 -5.54 -8.92
CA ALA A 66 9.65 -6.99 -9.01
C ALA A 66 8.99 -7.51 -10.31
N VAL A 67 7.96 -6.79 -10.78
CA VAL A 67 7.12 -7.14 -11.92
C VAL A 67 6.98 -5.91 -12.83
N PRO A 68 7.94 -5.69 -13.75
CA PRO A 68 7.94 -4.50 -14.60
C PRO A 68 6.84 -4.55 -15.67
N LEU A 69 6.55 -3.39 -16.26
CA LEU A 69 5.55 -3.28 -17.32
C LEU A 69 5.89 -4.15 -18.55
N PRO A 70 4.89 -4.80 -19.17
CA PRO A 70 5.08 -5.59 -20.38
C PRO A 70 5.44 -4.72 -21.59
N GLU A 71 6.08 -5.29 -22.61
CA GLU A 71 6.43 -4.57 -23.86
C GLU A 71 5.22 -4.13 -24.69
N SER A 72 4.07 -4.80 -24.53
CA SER A 72 2.83 -4.43 -25.19
C SER A 72 1.66 -4.64 -24.26
N ALA A 73 0.73 -3.68 -24.28
CA ALA A 73 -0.50 -3.79 -23.52
C ALA A 73 -1.24 -5.04 -24.01
N PRO A 74 -1.51 -6.01 -23.12
CA PRO A 74 -2.19 -7.20 -23.58
C PRO A 74 -3.65 -6.81 -23.90
N ARG A 75 -4.27 -7.53 -24.83
CA ARG A 75 -5.67 -7.32 -25.19
C ARG A 75 -6.55 -7.96 -24.12
N ILE A 76 -6.53 -7.41 -22.90
CA ILE A 76 -6.88 -8.19 -21.71
C ILE A 76 -8.40 -8.21 -21.42
N PRO A 77 -8.98 -9.40 -21.17
CA PRO A 77 -10.05 -9.59 -20.19
C PRO A 77 -9.48 -9.60 -18.76
N LEU A 78 -9.71 -8.52 -18.00
CA LEU A 78 -8.95 -8.07 -16.81
C LEU A 78 -9.01 -9.00 -15.57
N GLN A 79 -9.63 -10.17 -15.72
CA GLN A 79 -9.97 -11.10 -14.65
C GLN A 79 -8.76 -11.78 -13.99
N HIS A 80 -7.60 -11.81 -14.64
CA HIS A 80 -6.37 -12.46 -14.13
C HIS A 80 -5.13 -11.56 -14.17
N TYR A 81 -5.30 -10.28 -14.50
CA TYR A 81 -4.17 -9.38 -14.62
C TYR A 81 -3.72 -8.92 -13.23
N GLN A 82 -2.40 -8.99 -12.99
CA GLN A 82 -1.76 -8.34 -11.86
C GLN A 82 -0.77 -7.31 -12.43
N GLY A 83 -0.94 -6.05 -12.05
CA GLY A 83 -0.10 -4.95 -12.53
C GLY A 83 -0.87 -3.65 -12.65
N PHE A 84 -0.30 -2.70 -13.37
CA PHE A 84 -0.82 -1.33 -13.43
C PHE A 84 -1.86 -1.15 -14.52
N VAL A 85 -3.00 -0.59 -14.13
CA VAL A 85 -4.07 -0.15 -15.01
C VAL A 85 -4.23 1.35 -14.82
N GLY A 86 -4.50 2.08 -15.90
CA GLY A 86 -4.61 3.52 -15.83
C GLY A 86 -5.54 4.12 -16.85
N CYS A 87 -5.74 5.42 -16.68
CA CYS A 87 -6.44 6.30 -17.62
C CYS A 87 -5.51 7.44 -18.00
N ALA A 88 -5.57 7.87 -19.26
CA ALA A 88 -4.75 8.96 -19.76
C ALA A 88 -5.56 9.99 -20.54
N ARG A 89 -5.06 11.23 -20.52
CA ARG A 89 -5.55 12.32 -21.36
C ARG A 89 -4.42 12.78 -22.27
N GLY A 90 -4.49 12.40 -23.54
CA GLY A 90 -3.34 12.53 -24.45
C GLY A 90 -2.20 11.64 -23.96
N ASP A 91 -1.00 12.21 -23.82
CA ASP A 91 0.21 11.48 -23.40
C ASP A 91 0.46 11.56 -21.87
N THR A 92 -0.53 11.98 -21.08
CA THR A 92 -0.39 12.16 -19.63
C THR A 92 -1.24 11.15 -18.87
N LEU A 93 -0.60 10.32 -18.05
CA LEU A 93 -1.29 9.45 -17.08
C LEU A 93 -2.02 10.29 -16.04
N CYS A 94 -3.30 10.02 -15.92
CA CYS A 94 -4.24 10.80 -15.14
C CYS A 94 -4.73 10.02 -13.91
N CYS A 95 -5.00 8.72 -14.08
CA CYS A 95 -5.29 7.80 -12.99
C CYS A 95 -4.42 6.55 -13.13
N VAL A 96 -3.94 6.01 -12.02
CA VAL A 96 -3.16 4.78 -11.95
C VAL A 96 -3.62 3.97 -10.75
N VAL A 97 -3.91 2.70 -10.99
CA VAL A 97 -4.27 1.70 -9.98
C VAL A 97 -3.43 0.46 -10.22
N LEU A 98 -2.77 -0.03 -9.16
CA LEU A 98 -2.23 -1.38 -9.14
C LEU A 98 -3.38 -2.35 -8.86
N VAL A 99 -3.62 -3.29 -9.78
CA VAL A 99 -4.66 -4.31 -9.67
C VAL A 99 -4.02 -5.66 -9.33
N GLY A 100 -4.61 -6.38 -8.39
CA GLY A 100 -4.20 -7.71 -7.95
C GLY A 100 -5.09 -8.19 -6.80
N SER A 101 -4.60 -9.14 -5.99
CA SER A 101 -5.28 -9.52 -4.74
C SER A 101 -5.40 -8.33 -3.78
N ASN A 102 -4.36 -7.50 -3.71
CA ASN A 102 -4.46 -6.17 -3.11
C ASN A 102 -4.51 -5.13 -4.21
N VAL A 103 -5.50 -4.25 -4.14
CA VAL A 103 -5.66 -3.12 -5.07
C VAL A 103 -5.13 -1.86 -4.41
N VAL A 104 -4.27 -1.13 -5.12
CA VAL A 104 -3.65 0.11 -4.63
C VAL A 104 -3.91 1.24 -5.61
N PRO A 105 -4.83 2.16 -5.30
CA PRO A 105 -4.95 3.41 -6.02
C PRO A 105 -3.71 4.27 -5.79
N VAL A 106 -2.94 4.54 -6.85
CA VAL A 106 -1.68 5.29 -6.80
C VAL A 106 -1.92 6.77 -7.11
N ARG A 107 -2.82 7.02 -8.06
CA ARG A 107 -3.26 8.36 -8.42
C ARG A 107 -4.68 8.28 -8.95
N LEU A 108 -5.55 9.15 -8.45
CA LEU A 108 -6.84 9.44 -9.08
C LEU A 108 -6.87 10.92 -9.41
N CYS A 109 -7.41 11.29 -10.58
CA CYS A 109 -7.54 12.67 -11.07
C CYS A 109 -8.08 13.68 -10.04
N CYS A 110 -8.73 13.20 -8.98
CA CYS A 110 -9.44 13.98 -7.99
C CYS A 110 -8.55 14.52 -6.86
N ALA A 111 -7.30 14.07 -6.67
CA ALA A 111 -6.59 14.38 -5.42
C ALA A 111 -5.51 15.48 -5.49
N TYR A 112 -5.11 15.98 -6.67
CA TYR A 112 -4.12 17.06 -6.72
C TYR A 112 -4.41 18.10 -7.81
N GLU A 113 -4.39 19.37 -7.38
CA GLU A 113 -4.46 20.59 -8.20
C GLU A 113 -3.24 20.72 -9.13
N GLU A 114 -3.13 19.91 -10.18
CA GLU A 114 -2.16 20.13 -11.25
C GLU A 114 -2.84 20.19 -12.62
N VAL A 115 -3.81 21.09 -12.76
CA VAL A 115 -4.28 21.53 -14.07
C VAL A 115 -4.07 23.04 -14.21
N PRO A 116 -3.00 23.48 -14.91
CA PRO A 116 -2.91 24.86 -15.35
C PRO A 116 -4.10 25.16 -16.28
N GLY A 117 -5.03 26.00 -15.82
CA GLY A 117 -6.23 26.37 -16.60
C GLY A 117 -7.59 25.89 -16.05
N GLY A 118 -7.66 25.51 -14.78
CA GLY A 118 -8.86 25.64 -13.93
C GLY A 118 -10.22 25.30 -14.54
N SER A 119 -10.63 24.05 -14.42
CA SER A 119 -12.04 23.72 -14.19
C SER A 119 -12.10 22.54 -13.22
N ASP A 120 -12.90 22.66 -12.16
CA ASP A 120 -13.08 21.67 -11.09
C ASP A 120 -13.04 20.22 -11.60
N CYS A 121 -11.95 19.51 -11.32
CA CYS A 121 -11.85 18.06 -11.52
C CYS A 121 -12.77 17.28 -10.57
N THR A 122 -13.44 17.97 -9.64
CA THR A 122 -14.40 17.45 -8.67
C THR A 122 -15.86 17.58 -9.11
N SER A 123 -16.19 18.42 -10.11
CA SER A 123 -17.57 18.55 -10.58
C SER A 123 -18.04 17.27 -11.27
N GLU A 124 -19.26 16.81 -10.98
CA GLU A 124 -19.87 15.66 -11.67
C GLU A 124 -19.81 15.84 -13.20
N GLY A 125 -19.34 14.81 -13.91
CA GLY A 125 -19.17 14.84 -15.37
C GLY A 125 -17.84 15.44 -15.84
N SER A 126 -16.95 15.85 -14.94
CA SER A 126 -15.57 16.19 -15.30
C SER A 126 -14.81 14.94 -15.77
N VAL A 127 -13.76 15.12 -16.57
CA VAL A 127 -12.88 14.03 -17.02
C VAL A 127 -12.31 13.23 -15.83
N GLY A 128 -12.03 13.89 -14.71
CA GLY A 128 -11.51 13.23 -13.51
C GLY A 128 -12.52 12.28 -12.87
N THR A 129 -13.77 12.72 -12.76
CA THR A 129 -14.86 11.87 -12.26
C THR A 129 -15.15 10.70 -13.20
N LEU A 130 -15.09 10.89 -14.52
CA LEU A 130 -15.26 9.83 -15.51
C LEU A 130 -14.18 8.74 -15.40
N HIS A 131 -12.91 9.12 -15.22
CA HIS A 131 -11.84 8.13 -15.04
C HIS A 131 -11.98 7.33 -13.75
N ARG A 132 -12.34 7.98 -12.64
CA ARG A 132 -12.62 7.29 -11.37
C ARG A 132 -13.78 6.31 -11.53
N ASP A 133 -14.86 6.74 -12.17
CA ASP A 133 -16.04 5.91 -12.44
C ASP A 133 -15.67 4.69 -13.30
N ALA A 134 -14.86 4.87 -14.34
CA ALA A 134 -14.40 3.78 -15.18
C ALA A 134 -13.54 2.76 -14.40
N LEU A 135 -12.68 3.22 -13.48
CA LEU A 135 -11.90 2.37 -12.59
C LEU A 135 -12.77 1.65 -11.56
N ALA A 136 -13.75 2.32 -10.96
CA ALA A 136 -14.71 1.70 -10.04
C ALA A 136 -15.49 0.58 -10.75
N GLN A 137 -16.00 0.85 -11.97
CA GLN A 137 -16.67 -0.14 -12.79
C GLN A 137 -15.76 -1.33 -13.13
N LEU A 138 -14.48 -1.09 -13.43
CA LEU A 138 -13.52 -2.15 -13.64
C LEU A 138 -13.39 -3.05 -12.41
N LEU A 139 -13.22 -2.48 -11.22
CA LEU A 139 -13.03 -3.25 -9.99
C LEU A 139 -14.28 -4.08 -9.63
N LEU A 140 -15.47 -3.53 -9.88
CA LEU A 140 -16.73 -4.29 -9.76
C LEU A 140 -16.78 -5.50 -10.71
N GLN A 141 -16.18 -5.41 -11.91
CA GLN A 141 -16.07 -6.53 -12.84
C GLN A 141 -15.01 -7.56 -12.44
N VAL A 142 -13.95 -7.15 -11.75
CA VAL A 142 -12.94 -8.07 -11.18
C VAL A 142 -13.54 -8.92 -10.07
N GLY A 143 -14.44 -8.34 -9.27
CA GLY A 143 -15.29 -9.06 -8.32
C GLY A 143 -14.60 -9.52 -7.03
N ALA A 144 -15.11 -10.60 -6.43
CA ALA A 144 -14.67 -11.23 -5.17
C ALA A 144 -13.26 -11.88 -5.21
N ARG A 145 -12.33 -11.30 -5.98
CA ARG A 145 -10.93 -11.74 -6.06
C ARG A 145 -9.98 -10.77 -5.39
N MET A 146 -10.52 -9.64 -4.93
CA MET A 146 -9.80 -8.61 -4.22
C MET A 146 -9.86 -8.98 -2.73
N ASP A 147 -8.71 -9.17 -2.10
CA ASP A 147 -8.60 -9.32 -0.65
C ASP A 147 -8.67 -7.95 0.03
N SER A 148 -8.15 -6.91 -0.62
CA SER A 148 -8.22 -5.54 -0.09
C SER A 148 -8.12 -4.44 -1.16
N ILE A 149 -8.61 -3.25 -0.80
CA ILE A 149 -8.20 -1.96 -1.40
C ILE A 149 -7.49 -1.18 -0.30
N PHE A 150 -6.25 -0.74 -0.54
CA PHE A 150 -5.52 0.05 0.45
C PHE A 150 -4.58 1.07 -0.20
N GLY A 151 -4.18 2.10 0.55
CA GLY A 151 -3.35 3.20 0.07
C GLY A 151 -3.77 4.53 0.69
N GLU A 152 -3.40 5.65 0.07
CA GLU A 152 -3.80 6.99 0.53
C GLU A 152 -5.32 7.14 0.57
N SER A 153 -5.84 7.69 1.66
CA SER A 153 -7.30 7.84 1.87
C SER A 153 -7.97 8.65 0.77
N ASP A 154 -7.28 9.68 0.27
CA ASP A 154 -7.79 10.58 -0.77
C ASP A 154 -7.97 9.88 -2.12
N TYR A 155 -7.36 8.70 -2.29
CA TYR A 155 -7.61 7.83 -3.44
C TYR A 155 -8.53 6.65 -3.11
N VAL A 156 -8.34 6.02 -1.95
CA VAL A 156 -9.08 4.81 -1.57
C VAL A 156 -10.56 5.12 -1.31
N MET A 157 -10.86 6.12 -0.48
CA MET A 157 -12.23 6.37 -0.05
C MET A 157 -13.14 6.86 -1.19
N PRO A 158 -12.73 7.82 -2.05
CA PRO A 158 -13.57 8.23 -3.18
C PRO A 158 -13.81 7.11 -4.20
N LEU A 159 -12.84 6.21 -4.38
CA LEU A 159 -12.99 5.04 -5.25
C LEU A 159 -13.98 4.04 -4.63
N TRP A 160 -13.84 3.76 -3.34
CA TRP A 160 -14.70 2.85 -2.60
C TRP A 160 -16.15 3.33 -2.55
N GLU A 161 -16.37 4.59 -2.19
CA GLU A 161 -17.70 5.23 -2.19
C GLU A 161 -18.36 5.12 -3.57
N ARG A 162 -17.60 5.33 -4.65
CA ARG A 162 -18.16 5.20 -6.00
C ARG A 162 -18.53 3.78 -6.36
N MET A 163 -17.72 2.78 -5.97
CA MET A 163 -18.06 1.37 -6.16
C MET A 163 -19.38 1.01 -5.46
N GLN A 164 -19.58 1.49 -4.23
CA GLN A 164 -20.83 1.27 -3.48
C GLN A 164 -22.05 1.90 -4.17
N GLN A 165 -21.93 3.15 -4.62
CA GLN A 165 -23.00 3.84 -5.35
C GLN A 165 -23.39 3.10 -6.63
N MET A 166 -22.42 2.64 -7.42
CA MET A 166 -22.67 1.89 -8.65
C MET A 166 -23.36 0.53 -8.39
N ALA A 167 -23.03 -0.14 -7.28
CA ALA A 167 -23.71 -1.36 -6.87
C ALA A 167 -25.19 -1.11 -6.54
N GLU A 168 -25.50 -0.03 -5.80
CA GLU A 168 -26.87 0.39 -5.48
C GLU A 168 -27.71 0.76 -6.70
N GLU A 169 -27.12 1.49 -7.66
CA GLU A 169 -27.77 1.87 -8.92
C GLU A 169 -28.18 0.62 -9.72
N THR A 170 -27.39 -0.46 -9.64
CA THR A 170 -27.67 -1.73 -10.32
C THR A 170 -28.77 -2.54 -9.62
N GLU A 171 -28.97 -2.39 -8.31
CA GLU A 171 -30.01 -3.05 -7.52
C GLU A 171 -31.41 -2.39 -7.62
N LYS A 172 -31.51 -1.13 -8.01
CA LYS A 172 -32.78 -0.39 -8.11
C LYS A 172 -33.31 -0.34 -9.56
N PRO A 173 -34.14 -1.29 -10.03
CA PRO A 173 -34.74 -1.20 -11.35
C PRO A 173 -35.98 -0.28 -11.32
N THR A 174 -35.82 1.04 -11.25
CA THR A 174 -36.91 1.97 -11.58
C THR A 174 -36.41 3.36 -11.99
N SER A 175 -36.35 3.61 -13.29
CA SER A 175 -36.63 4.92 -13.87
C SER A 175 -36.94 4.77 -15.36
N SER A 176 -38.10 5.28 -15.77
CA SER A 176 -38.69 5.18 -17.10
C SER A 176 -38.01 6.11 -18.11
N VAL A 177 -36.76 5.83 -18.48
CA VAL A 177 -36.08 6.49 -19.60
C VAL A 177 -35.92 5.48 -20.74
N PRO A 178 -36.21 5.82 -22.01
CA PRO A 178 -36.15 4.85 -23.10
C PRO A 178 -34.73 4.36 -23.30
N LEU A 179 -34.57 3.03 -23.18
CA LEU A 179 -33.36 2.26 -23.38
C LEU A 179 -32.69 2.54 -24.73
N LEU A 180 -31.58 3.28 -24.71
CA LEU A 180 -30.48 3.04 -25.63
C LEU A 180 -29.66 1.88 -25.04
N HIS A 181 -29.99 0.66 -25.49
CA HIS A 181 -29.25 -0.56 -25.20
C HIS A 181 -27.77 -0.39 -25.55
N MET A 182 -26.93 -0.16 -24.55
CA MET A 182 -25.58 -0.71 -24.55
C MET A 182 -25.68 -2.12 -24.00
N ILE A 183 -25.25 -3.08 -24.83
CA ILE A 183 -25.14 -4.49 -24.50
C ILE A 183 -24.19 -4.61 -23.31
N GLN A 184 -24.74 -4.63 -22.09
CA GLN A 184 -24.05 -5.11 -20.91
C GLN A 184 -23.76 -6.60 -21.16
N PRO A 185 -22.49 -7.05 -21.19
CA PRO A 185 -22.20 -8.47 -21.09
C PRO A 185 -22.79 -8.92 -19.76
N SER A 186 -23.67 -9.91 -19.81
CA SER A 186 -24.41 -10.46 -18.67
C SER A 186 -23.52 -10.58 -17.43
N LEU A 187 -23.74 -9.70 -16.45
CA LEU A 187 -23.35 -9.89 -15.06
C LEU A 187 -24.10 -11.12 -14.56
N ARG A 188 -23.50 -12.30 -14.74
CA ARG A 188 -23.89 -13.47 -13.95
C ARG A 188 -23.50 -13.13 -12.51
N ASP A 189 -24.54 -13.00 -11.68
CA ASP A 189 -24.49 -12.55 -10.28
C ASP A 189 -23.86 -11.17 -10.15
N ALA A 190 -24.68 -10.12 -10.00
CA ALA A 190 -24.17 -8.77 -9.72
C ALA A 190 -23.30 -8.83 -8.45
N TYR A 191 -21.99 -8.69 -8.62
CA TYR A 191 -21.07 -8.62 -7.50
C TYR A 191 -21.36 -7.34 -6.72
N ASP A 192 -21.94 -7.49 -5.54
CA ASP A 192 -22.08 -6.41 -4.59
C ASP A 192 -20.91 -6.48 -3.59
N PRO A 193 -19.90 -5.60 -3.72
CA PRO A 193 -18.75 -5.63 -2.83
C PRO A 193 -19.13 -5.37 -1.38
N ARG A 194 -20.27 -4.71 -1.10
CA ARG A 194 -20.73 -4.37 0.25
C ARG A 194 -21.05 -5.62 1.07
N LEU A 195 -21.52 -6.68 0.40
CA LEU A 195 -21.82 -7.96 1.05
C LEU A 195 -20.56 -8.75 1.43
N CYS A 196 -19.42 -8.38 0.87
CA CYS A 196 -18.14 -9.04 1.10
C CYS A 196 -17.20 -8.20 1.99
N VAL A 197 -17.59 -7.04 2.51
CA VAL A 197 -16.70 -6.23 3.36
C VAL A 197 -16.54 -6.88 4.73
N LEU A 198 -15.33 -7.32 5.04
CA LEU A 198 -14.95 -7.82 6.35
C LEU A 198 -14.60 -6.68 7.32
N SER A 199 -13.89 -5.66 6.83
CA SER A 199 -13.46 -4.53 7.66
C SER A 199 -13.23 -3.29 6.82
N GLU A 200 -13.77 -2.16 7.27
CA GLU A 200 -13.47 -0.83 6.72
C GLU A 200 -12.67 -0.02 7.74
N ARG A 201 -11.53 0.49 7.31
CA ARG A 201 -10.60 1.29 8.11
C ARG A 201 -10.40 2.62 7.39
N PRO A 202 -11.31 3.59 7.58
CA PRO A 202 -11.37 4.79 6.77
C PRO A 202 -10.24 5.78 7.10
N VAL A 203 -9.67 5.70 8.31
CA VAL A 203 -8.61 6.60 8.76
C VAL A 203 -7.50 5.82 9.45
N GLN A 204 -6.33 5.82 8.83
CA GLN A 204 -5.12 5.25 9.39
C GLN A 204 -4.00 6.28 9.24
N PRO A 205 -3.66 7.07 10.29
CA PRO A 205 -2.59 8.06 10.20
C PRO A 205 -1.30 7.45 9.65
N LEU A 206 -0.78 8.04 8.57
CA LEU A 206 0.53 7.71 8.00
C LEU A 206 1.56 8.60 8.71
N LEU A 207 2.45 7.95 9.44
CA LEU A 207 3.50 8.57 10.22
C LEU A 207 4.85 8.34 9.55
N TYR A 208 5.75 9.29 9.72
CA TYR A 208 7.11 9.26 9.22
C TYR A 208 8.09 9.57 10.35
N LEU A 209 9.23 8.91 10.34
CA LEU A 209 10.34 9.19 11.24
C LEU A 209 11.40 10.00 10.48
N PRO A 210 11.61 11.27 10.83
CA PRO A 210 12.70 12.06 10.27
C PRO A 210 14.07 11.38 10.50
N PRO A 211 14.94 11.26 9.48
CA PRO A 211 16.25 10.64 9.62
C PRO A 211 17.17 11.31 10.64
N GLU A 212 16.95 12.60 10.89
CA GLU A 212 17.66 13.43 11.85
C GLU A 212 17.16 13.30 13.29
N GLU A 213 16.05 12.58 13.52
CA GLU A 213 15.49 12.39 14.85
C GLU A 213 16.44 11.56 15.73
N ASP A 214 16.91 12.16 16.82
CA ASP A 214 17.81 11.49 17.75
C ASP A 214 17.06 10.68 18.80
N LEU A 215 16.96 9.37 18.55
CA LEU A 215 16.31 8.43 19.44
C LEU A 215 17.22 7.89 20.57
N SER A 216 18.50 8.30 20.64
CA SER A 216 19.48 7.76 21.60
C SER A 216 19.05 7.89 23.05
N GLY A 217 18.55 9.06 23.44
CA GLY A 217 18.04 9.31 24.79
C GLY A 217 16.92 8.37 25.22
N LEU A 218 16.19 7.74 24.27
CA LEU A 218 15.14 6.78 24.57
C LEU A 218 15.67 5.36 24.77
N TYR A 219 16.58 4.90 23.90
CA TYR A 219 17.06 3.50 23.96
C TYR A 219 18.30 3.31 24.85
N GLU A 220 19.00 4.39 25.23
CA GLU A 220 20.13 4.37 26.19
C GLU A 220 19.67 4.59 27.63
N ALA A 221 18.44 5.05 27.83
CA ALA A 221 17.85 5.21 29.15
C ALA A 221 17.80 3.85 29.88
N PRO A 222 18.08 3.81 31.20
CA PRO A 222 17.89 2.60 31.99
C PRO A 222 16.46 2.08 31.88
N LEU A 223 16.31 0.77 31.69
CA LEU A 223 15.00 0.16 31.73
C LEU A 223 14.41 0.23 33.15
N PRO A 224 13.08 0.35 33.27
CA PRO A 224 12.40 0.27 34.56
C PRO A 224 12.58 -1.12 35.19
N ASP A 225 12.46 -1.17 36.52
CA ASP A 225 12.50 -2.42 37.27
C ASP A 225 11.35 -3.36 36.85
N LEU A 226 11.69 -4.62 36.65
CA LEU A 226 10.73 -5.64 36.25
C LEU A 226 10.29 -6.48 37.45
N PRO A 227 9.04 -7.00 37.44
CA PRO A 227 8.62 -8.02 38.39
C PRO A 227 9.59 -9.21 38.38
N VAL A 228 9.95 -9.71 39.57
CA VAL A 228 10.92 -10.81 39.75
C VAL A 228 10.54 -12.09 38.97
N SER A 229 9.25 -12.28 38.70
CA SER A 229 8.74 -13.42 37.94
C SER A 229 9.02 -13.36 36.44
N LEU A 230 9.33 -12.18 35.89
CA LEU A 230 9.58 -12.00 34.46
C LEU A 230 11.07 -12.12 34.14
N PRO A 231 11.45 -12.95 33.15
CA PRO A 231 12.80 -12.93 32.61
C PRO A 231 13.19 -11.52 32.16
N ARG A 232 14.42 -11.10 32.47
CA ARG A 232 14.91 -9.80 32.03
C ARG A 232 15.09 -9.76 30.50
N PRO A 233 14.89 -8.61 29.84
CA PRO A 233 15.34 -8.38 28.48
C PRO A 233 16.82 -8.73 28.33
N GLN A 234 17.14 -9.45 27.26
CA GLN A 234 18.51 -9.85 26.93
C GLN A 234 19.25 -8.65 26.37
N ASP A 235 20.33 -8.23 27.03
CA ASP A 235 21.25 -7.25 26.46
C ASP A 235 22.00 -7.92 25.28
N PRO A 236 21.91 -7.37 24.06
CA PRO A 236 22.64 -7.90 22.91
C PRO A 236 24.17 -7.92 23.09
N LEU A 237 24.74 -7.12 23.99
CA LEU A 237 26.17 -7.10 24.29
C LEU A 237 26.63 -8.29 25.14
N GLU A 238 25.72 -8.94 25.85
CA GLU A 238 25.99 -10.16 26.62
C GLU A 238 25.92 -11.43 25.76
N LEU A 239 25.58 -11.31 24.46
CA LEU A 239 25.53 -12.45 23.55
C LEU A 239 26.95 -12.87 23.14
N ASP A 240 27.18 -14.19 23.05
CA ASP A 240 28.46 -14.78 22.59
C ASP A 240 28.76 -14.55 21.09
N ARG A 241 27.98 -13.69 20.41
CA ARG A 241 28.13 -13.35 19.00
C ARG A 241 28.01 -11.84 18.79
N PRO A 242 28.80 -11.26 17.88
CA PRO A 242 28.66 -9.84 17.54
C PRO A 242 27.31 -9.63 16.87
N VAL A 243 26.51 -8.75 17.45
CA VAL A 243 25.20 -8.37 16.95
C VAL A 243 25.17 -6.88 16.69
N GLU A 244 24.64 -6.50 15.53
CA GLU A 244 24.31 -5.13 15.25
C GLU A 244 23.07 -4.71 16.05
N SER A 245 23.25 -3.90 17.08
CA SER A 245 22.18 -3.48 18.00
C SER A 245 22.17 -1.97 18.29
N ARG A 246 21.02 -1.52 18.78
CA ARG A 246 20.79 -0.21 19.42
C ARG A 246 19.97 -0.47 20.67
N GLY A 247 20.48 -0.11 21.84
CA GLY A 247 19.89 -0.56 23.10
C GLY A 247 19.65 -2.09 23.09
N TYR A 248 18.44 -2.50 23.44
CA TYR A 248 18.04 -3.91 23.50
C TYR A 248 17.60 -4.51 22.16
N ALA A 249 17.36 -3.69 21.12
CA ALA A 249 16.89 -4.22 19.84
C ALA A 249 18.06 -4.61 18.94
N ARG A 250 17.84 -5.68 18.19
CA ARG A 250 18.76 -6.20 17.17
C ARG A 250 17.99 -6.74 15.97
N LEU A 251 18.69 -6.92 14.85
CA LEU A 251 18.12 -7.67 13.74
C LEU A 251 17.94 -9.14 14.12
N ALA A 252 16.82 -9.72 13.70
CA ALA A 252 16.56 -11.14 13.83
C ALA A 252 17.50 -11.94 12.90
N THR A 253 17.89 -13.12 13.36
CA THR A 253 18.65 -14.11 12.60
C THR A 253 17.80 -15.35 12.37
N VAL A 254 18.31 -16.30 11.57
CA VAL A 254 17.58 -17.55 11.27
C VAL A 254 17.35 -18.38 12.55
N GLU A 255 18.23 -18.27 13.54
CA GLU A 255 18.05 -18.95 14.83
C GLU A 255 16.85 -18.41 15.63
N ASP A 256 16.43 -17.17 15.37
CA ASP A 256 15.27 -16.57 16.04
C ASP A 256 13.94 -16.97 15.40
N GLU A 257 13.95 -17.57 14.21
CA GLU A 257 12.76 -17.78 13.37
C GLU A 257 11.63 -18.50 14.11
N GLY A 258 11.95 -19.52 14.91
CA GLY A 258 10.97 -20.26 15.70
C GLY A 258 10.22 -19.37 16.71
N GLN A 259 10.94 -18.53 17.45
CA GLN A 259 10.34 -17.63 18.45
C GLN A 259 9.68 -16.41 17.80
N LEU A 260 10.28 -15.89 16.73
CA LEU A 260 9.72 -14.78 15.97
C LEU A 260 8.42 -15.18 15.28
N LEU A 261 8.28 -16.42 14.80
CA LEU A 261 7.03 -16.90 14.22
C LEU A 261 5.89 -16.91 15.24
N VAL A 262 6.16 -17.32 16.49
CA VAL A 262 5.17 -17.28 17.57
C VAL A 262 4.71 -15.84 17.82
N ALA A 263 5.65 -14.90 17.92
CA ALA A 263 5.34 -13.48 18.10
C ALA A 263 4.56 -12.89 16.90
N ALA A 264 4.96 -13.24 15.67
CA ALA A 264 4.30 -12.77 14.46
C ALA A 264 2.86 -13.32 14.33
N ALA A 265 2.66 -14.61 14.65
CA ALA A 265 1.34 -15.22 14.64
C ALA A 265 0.43 -14.65 15.73
N ALA A 266 0.96 -14.42 16.94
CA ALA A 266 0.23 -13.77 18.03
C ALA A 266 -0.22 -12.35 17.63
N MET A 267 0.69 -11.53 17.10
CA MET A 267 0.38 -10.21 16.57
C MET A 267 -0.72 -10.26 15.50
N PHE A 268 -0.62 -11.16 14.53
CA PHE A 268 -1.60 -11.27 13.46
C PHE A 268 -2.97 -11.68 14.00
N THR A 269 -2.98 -12.63 14.93
CA THR A 269 -4.22 -13.11 15.55
C THR A 269 -4.89 -12.01 16.38
N GLU A 270 -4.11 -11.20 17.11
CA GLU A 270 -4.62 -10.05 17.87
C GLU A 270 -5.21 -8.97 16.94
N GLU A 271 -4.60 -8.73 15.78
CA GLU A 271 -5.03 -7.67 14.83
C GLU A 271 -6.18 -8.10 13.91
N VAL A 272 -6.18 -9.35 13.46
CA VAL A 272 -7.08 -9.85 12.40
C VAL A 272 -8.12 -10.84 12.92
N GLY A 273 -7.88 -11.47 14.08
CA GLY A 273 -8.87 -12.34 14.75
C GLY A 273 -8.81 -13.83 14.37
N PHE A 274 -7.84 -14.27 13.57
CA PHE A 274 -7.62 -15.68 13.26
C PHE A 274 -6.13 -16.06 13.18
N ASP A 275 -5.83 -17.34 13.34
CA ASP A 275 -4.46 -17.86 13.29
C ASP A 275 -3.94 -17.90 11.84
N PRO A 276 -2.89 -17.11 11.50
CA PRO A 276 -2.34 -17.09 10.15
C PRO A 276 -1.62 -18.40 9.79
N ILE A 277 -1.13 -19.17 10.76
CA ILE A 277 -0.48 -20.46 10.51
C ILE A 277 -1.53 -21.48 10.09
N ALA A 278 -2.68 -21.50 10.78
CA ALA A 278 -3.79 -22.35 10.39
C ALA A 278 -4.38 -21.96 9.01
N ARG A 279 -4.46 -20.66 8.70
CA ARG A 279 -5.03 -20.16 7.43
C ARG A 279 -4.10 -20.29 6.23
N TYR A 280 -2.83 -19.94 6.39
CA TYR A 280 -1.87 -19.77 5.28
C TYR A 280 -0.71 -20.77 5.31
N GLY A 281 -0.53 -21.52 6.41
CA GLY A 281 0.47 -22.58 6.53
C GLY A 281 1.89 -22.13 6.19
N ASP A 282 2.54 -22.88 5.30
CA ASP A 282 3.93 -22.65 4.88
C ASP A 282 4.13 -21.32 4.15
N GLY A 283 3.08 -20.75 3.54
CA GLY A 283 3.17 -19.44 2.89
C GLY A 283 3.50 -18.32 3.89
N TYR A 284 2.89 -18.36 5.08
CA TYR A 284 3.18 -17.39 6.14
C TYR A 284 4.60 -17.55 6.70
N ARG A 285 5.03 -18.80 6.90
CA ARG A 285 6.39 -19.12 7.34
C ARG A 285 7.44 -18.66 6.32
N ALA A 286 7.22 -18.95 5.04
CA ALA A 286 8.11 -18.54 3.95
C ALA A 286 8.23 -17.02 3.84
N ARG A 287 7.12 -16.28 4.02
CA ARG A 287 7.13 -14.82 4.06
C ARG A 287 7.98 -14.29 5.21
N LEU A 288 7.80 -14.82 6.42
CA LEU A 288 8.60 -14.42 7.57
C LEU A 288 10.08 -14.76 7.38
N HIS A 289 10.39 -15.95 6.88
CA HIS A 289 11.76 -16.36 6.54
C HIS A 289 12.42 -15.38 5.56
N GLY A 290 11.67 -14.93 4.54
CA GLY A 290 12.11 -13.92 3.58
C GLY A 290 12.49 -12.60 4.25
N LEU A 291 11.68 -12.11 5.19
CA LEU A 291 11.97 -10.89 5.95
C LEU A 291 13.23 -11.03 6.82
N ILE A 292 13.41 -12.16 7.50
CA ILE A 292 14.61 -12.45 8.30
C ILE A 292 15.86 -12.46 7.41
N ARG A 293 15.82 -13.18 6.28
CA ARG A 293 16.93 -13.23 5.31
C ARG A 293 17.26 -11.87 4.72
N ALA A 294 16.25 -11.05 4.47
CA ALA A 294 16.40 -9.67 4.01
C ALA A 294 16.85 -8.70 5.11
N LYS A 295 17.06 -9.18 6.36
CA LYS A 295 17.38 -8.37 7.54
C LYS A 295 16.38 -7.23 7.75
N ARG A 296 15.09 -7.57 7.66
CA ARG A 296 13.96 -6.64 7.78
C ARG A 296 13.22 -6.76 9.11
N CYS A 297 13.59 -7.70 9.98
CA CYS A 297 12.97 -7.88 11.29
C CYS A 297 13.88 -7.37 12.41
N ALA A 298 13.40 -6.43 13.21
CA ALA A 298 14.04 -5.99 14.45
C ALA A 298 13.30 -6.57 15.66
N ILE A 299 14.03 -7.14 16.61
CA ILE A 299 13.48 -7.86 17.76
C ILE A 299 14.19 -7.49 19.05
N VAL A 300 13.49 -7.68 20.17
CA VAL A 300 14.07 -7.82 21.51
C VAL A 300 13.69 -9.20 22.03
N THR A 301 14.67 -9.90 22.63
CA THR A 301 14.44 -11.17 23.31
C THR A 301 14.59 -11.00 24.81
N ASP A 302 13.96 -11.87 25.60
CA ASP A 302 14.32 -12.04 27.01
C ASP A 302 15.50 -12.99 27.19
N ALA A 303 15.99 -13.13 28.42
CA ALA A 303 17.10 -14.01 28.78
C ALA A 303 16.82 -15.51 28.52
N SER A 304 15.58 -15.90 28.23
CA SER A 304 15.22 -17.27 27.80
C SER A 304 15.25 -17.44 26.28
N GLY A 305 15.55 -16.37 25.53
CA GLY A 305 15.54 -16.36 24.07
C GLY A 305 14.16 -16.14 23.45
N ARG A 306 13.12 -15.87 24.25
CA ARG A 306 11.78 -15.60 23.74
C ARG A 306 11.73 -14.20 23.14
N VAL A 307 11.10 -14.04 21.97
CA VAL A 307 10.84 -12.72 21.39
C VAL A 307 9.77 -12.01 22.21
N ILE A 308 10.15 -10.90 22.86
CA ILE A 308 9.26 -10.10 23.71
C ILE A 308 8.82 -8.80 23.03
N PHE A 309 9.50 -8.41 21.95
CA PHE A 309 9.14 -7.29 21.10
C PHE A 309 9.58 -7.56 19.66
N LYS A 310 8.78 -7.12 18.67
CA LYS A 310 9.15 -7.13 17.25
C LYS A 310 8.64 -5.90 16.51
N ALA A 311 9.36 -5.51 15.46
CA ALA A 311 8.93 -4.58 14.43
C ALA A 311 9.60 -4.96 13.09
N ASP A 312 8.84 -4.95 12.00
CA ASP A 312 9.35 -5.40 10.69
C ASP A 312 9.32 -4.24 9.69
N ALA A 313 10.39 -4.07 8.89
CA ALA A 313 10.32 -3.36 7.62
C ALA A 313 9.57 -4.24 6.60
N GLY A 314 8.24 -4.11 6.56
CA GLY A 314 7.37 -5.01 5.81
C GLY A 314 7.57 -4.92 4.30
N ILE A 315 7.71 -3.69 3.85
CA ILE A 315 7.89 -3.29 2.45
C ILE A 315 9.03 -2.30 2.46
N ALA A 316 9.94 -2.44 1.50
CA ALA A 316 11.04 -1.52 1.36
C ALA A 316 11.50 -1.39 -0.08
N SER A 317 11.86 -0.18 -0.46
CA SER A 317 12.47 0.14 -1.75
C SER A 317 13.47 1.26 -1.56
N LEU A 318 14.59 1.18 -2.31
CA LEU A 318 15.70 2.14 -2.20
C LEU A 318 16.15 2.30 -0.73
N ASP A 319 16.13 3.51 -0.18
CA ASP A 319 16.46 3.84 1.21
C ASP A 319 15.22 4.08 2.09
N THR A 320 14.03 3.67 1.64
CA THR A 320 12.76 3.83 2.36
C THR A 320 12.16 2.48 2.77
N ALA A 321 11.58 2.41 3.97
CA ALA A 321 10.82 1.26 4.42
C ALA A 321 9.55 1.66 5.17
N GLN A 322 8.52 0.82 5.07
CA GLN A 322 7.32 0.93 5.89
C GLN A 322 7.37 -0.12 7.00
N VAL A 323 7.44 0.36 8.23
CA VAL A 323 7.40 -0.44 9.45
C VAL A 323 5.98 -0.98 9.64
N GLN A 324 5.89 -2.27 9.92
CA GLN A 324 4.65 -2.97 10.17
C GLN A 324 4.82 -3.98 11.31
N GLY A 325 3.69 -4.45 11.80
CA GLY A 325 3.64 -5.57 12.74
C GLY A 325 4.40 -5.31 14.04
N VAL A 326 4.32 -4.08 14.55
CA VAL A 326 4.88 -3.72 15.86
C VAL A 326 4.10 -4.48 16.92
N TRP A 327 4.80 -5.27 17.73
CA TRP A 327 4.17 -6.10 18.74
C TRP A 327 5.03 -6.22 19.98
N MET A 328 4.37 -6.30 21.12
CA MET A 328 4.98 -6.54 22.43
C MET A 328 4.27 -7.70 23.10
N HIS A 329 5.04 -8.60 23.70
CA HIS A 329 4.51 -9.74 24.44
C HIS A 329 3.60 -9.26 25.60
N PRO A 330 2.40 -9.84 25.79
CA PRO A 330 1.43 -9.38 26.78
C PRO A 330 2.00 -9.15 28.18
N ASP A 331 2.79 -10.10 28.69
CA ASP A 331 3.42 -10.02 30.03
C ASP A 331 4.38 -8.83 30.22
N TYR A 332 4.86 -8.22 29.13
CA TYR A 332 5.80 -7.09 29.15
C TYR A 332 5.11 -5.74 28.85
N ARG A 333 3.79 -5.74 28.60
CA ARG A 333 3.01 -4.51 28.35
C ARG A 333 2.77 -3.75 29.65
N GLY A 334 2.61 -2.42 29.56
CA GLY A 334 2.36 -1.57 30.73
C GLY A 334 3.56 -1.34 31.64
N LEU A 335 4.71 -1.95 31.35
CA LEU A 335 5.95 -1.83 32.14
C LEU A 335 6.87 -0.70 31.65
N GLY A 336 6.42 0.19 30.77
CA GLY A 336 7.25 1.29 30.24
C GLY A 336 8.33 0.89 29.23
N LEU A 337 8.37 -0.38 28.81
CA LEU A 337 9.39 -0.93 27.91
C LEU A 337 9.17 -0.64 26.41
N ALA A 338 7.95 -0.27 26.01
CA ALA A 338 7.62 -0.13 24.58
C ALA A 338 8.42 0.98 23.88
N LYS A 339 8.57 2.16 24.52
CA LYS A 339 9.31 3.29 23.97
C LYS A 339 10.80 2.98 23.72
N PRO A 340 11.59 2.52 24.71
CA PRO A 340 12.99 2.20 24.48
C PRO A 340 13.17 1.10 23.42
N PHE A 341 12.31 0.08 23.40
CA PHE A 341 12.39 -1.01 22.42
C PHE A 341 12.03 -0.57 21.00
N PHE A 342 10.99 0.25 20.84
CA PHE A 342 10.60 0.75 19.52
C PHE A 342 11.60 1.78 18.98
N ALA A 343 12.14 2.66 19.84
CA ALA A 343 13.21 3.59 19.48
C ALA A 343 14.48 2.84 19.01
N ALA A 344 14.89 1.84 19.78
CA ALA A 344 15.99 0.93 19.44
C ALA A 344 15.78 0.22 18.09
N ALA A 345 14.61 -0.39 17.90
CA ALA A 345 14.27 -1.11 16.67
C ALA A 345 14.23 -0.18 15.44
N SER A 346 13.65 1.02 15.60
CA SER A 346 13.63 2.04 14.54
C SER A 346 15.05 2.41 14.12
N GLN A 347 15.96 2.61 15.08
CA GLN A 347 17.36 2.94 14.78
C GLN A 347 18.15 1.80 14.13
N VAL A 348 17.87 0.55 14.52
CA VAL A 348 18.45 -0.62 13.84
C VAL A 348 17.99 -0.68 12.39
N LEU A 349 16.70 -0.42 12.12
CA LEU A 349 16.16 -0.38 10.75
C LEU A 349 16.66 0.84 9.96
N GLN A 350 16.84 2.00 10.59
CA GLN A 350 17.31 3.23 9.94
C GLN A 350 18.71 3.13 9.34
N ARG A 351 19.56 2.24 9.88
CA ARG A 351 20.87 1.94 9.27
C ARG A 351 20.77 1.32 7.88
N ARG A 352 19.64 0.70 7.57
CA ARG A 352 19.35 0.06 6.27
C ARG A 352 18.44 0.93 5.42
N TYR A 353 17.49 1.61 6.06
CA TYR A 353 16.45 2.41 5.42
C TYR A 353 16.41 3.77 6.09
N ARG A 354 17.08 4.75 5.49
CA ARG A 354 17.17 6.12 6.03
C ARG A 354 15.80 6.69 6.38
N HIS A 355 14.81 6.42 5.53
CA HIS A 355 13.45 6.91 5.64
C HIS A 355 12.52 5.80 6.14
N LEU A 356 11.91 5.98 7.32
CA LEU A 356 10.92 5.04 7.84
C LEU A 356 9.54 5.68 7.88
N SER A 357 8.54 4.92 7.47
CA SER A 357 7.13 5.27 7.64
C SER A 357 6.37 4.13 8.32
N LEU A 358 5.19 4.41 8.85
CA LEU A 358 4.22 3.40 9.27
C LEU A 358 2.82 4.00 9.19
N TYR A 359 1.80 3.17 9.07
CA TYR A 359 0.45 3.61 9.33
C TYR A 359 -0.13 2.82 10.50
N VAL A 360 -1.10 3.42 11.16
CA VAL A 360 -1.70 2.88 12.39
C VAL A 360 -3.19 3.13 12.36
N ASN A 361 -4.00 2.21 12.88
CA ASN A 361 -5.42 2.47 13.01
C ASN A 361 -5.67 3.56 14.06
N ASP A 362 -6.49 4.54 13.74
CA ASP A 362 -6.76 5.70 14.60
C ASP A 362 -7.36 5.34 15.97
N TYR A 363 -8.09 4.23 16.06
CA TYR A 363 -8.61 3.69 17.32
C TYR A 363 -7.52 3.13 18.26
N ASN A 364 -6.31 2.85 17.76
CA ASN A 364 -5.20 2.33 18.58
C ASN A 364 -4.44 3.48 19.27
N THR A 365 -5.10 4.08 20.25
CA THR A 365 -4.58 5.24 21.00
C THR A 365 -3.25 4.97 21.71
N ALA A 366 -3.01 3.73 22.15
CA ALA A 366 -1.76 3.32 22.77
C ALA A 366 -0.59 3.32 21.77
N ALA A 367 -0.78 2.79 20.56
CA ALA A 367 0.22 2.83 19.51
C ALA A 367 0.47 4.27 19.02
N MET A 368 -0.58 5.07 18.87
CA MET A 368 -0.45 6.51 18.55
C MET A 368 0.41 7.25 19.58
N ALA A 369 0.18 7.00 20.87
CA ALA A 369 0.98 7.61 21.95
C ALA A 369 2.44 7.09 21.98
N LEU A 370 2.66 5.82 21.63
CA LEU A 370 4.00 5.27 21.46
C LEU A 370 4.75 6.02 20.35
N TYR A 371 4.18 6.07 19.14
CA TYR A 371 4.83 6.64 17.97
C TYR A 371 5.09 8.14 18.10
N SER A 372 4.10 8.90 18.57
CA SER A 372 4.29 10.33 18.87
C SER A 372 5.35 10.54 19.96
N GLY A 373 5.41 9.66 20.95
CA GLY A 373 6.41 9.69 22.00
C GLY A 373 7.82 9.23 21.59
N THR A 374 8.01 8.83 20.33
CA THR A 374 9.30 8.38 19.77
C THR A 374 9.64 9.13 18.47
N GLY A 375 9.19 10.38 18.33
CA GLY A 375 9.60 11.29 17.24
C GLY A 375 8.91 11.08 15.89
N TRP A 376 7.86 10.26 15.82
CA TRP A 376 7.13 10.04 14.57
C TRP A 376 6.11 11.15 14.34
N VAL A 377 6.06 11.67 13.12
CA VAL A 377 5.21 12.80 12.74
C VAL A 377 4.18 12.38 11.68
N PRO A 378 2.93 12.87 11.76
CA PRO A 378 1.94 12.59 10.74
C PRO A 378 2.28 13.32 9.44
N ILE A 379 2.22 12.58 8.32
CA ILE A 379 2.47 13.11 6.96
C ILE A 379 1.31 12.85 6.01
N GLY A 380 0.32 12.05 6.42
CA GLY A 380 -0.82 11.73 5.59
C GLY A 380 -1.78 10.77 6.29
N ARG A 381 -2.63 10.14 5.50
CA ARG A 381 -3.60 9.15 5.96
C ARG A 381 -3.78 8.06 4.92
N PHE A 382 -3.82 6.83 5.40
CA PHE A 382 -4.20 5.67 4.62
C PHE A 382 -5.61 5.24 4.96
N SER A 383 -6.22 4.50 4.05
CA SER A 383 -7.45 3.75 4.31
C SER A 383 -7.29 2.33 3.79
N THR A 384 -7.99 1.39 4.41
CA THR A 384 -8.01 -0.01 4.01
C THR A 384 -9.44 -0.55 4.03
N ILE A 385 -9.87 -1.14 2.92
CA ILE A 385 -11.08 -1.96 2.81
C ILE A 385 -10.63 -3.41 2.68
N ILE A 386 -11.08 -4.27 3.57
CA ILE A 386 -10.75 -5.71 3.58
C ILE A 386 -12.00 -6.49 3.20
N PHE A 387 -11.86 -7.45 2.30
CA PHE A 387 -12.96 -8.31 1.85
C PHE A 387 -12.85 -9.73 2.40
N GLU A 388 -14.00 -10.39 2.54
CA GLU A 388 -14.15 -11.80 2.83
C GLU A 388 -14.22 -12.57 1.50
N ASN A 389 -13.22 -13.43 1.25
CA ASN A 389 -13.10 -14.28 0.05
C ASN A 389 -13.27 -15.77 0.37
#